data_AF-A0A7Y6E8V8-F1
#
_entry.id   AF-A0A7Y6E8V8-F1
#
_cell.length_a   1.000
_cell.length_b   1.000
_cell.length_c   1.000
_cell.angle_alpha   90.00
_cell.angle_beta   90.00
_cell.angle_gamma   90.00
#
_symmetry.space_group_name_H-M   'P 1'
#
loop_
_entity.id
_entity.type
_entity.pdbx_description
1 polymer ?
#
loop_
_entity_poly.entity_id
_entity_poly.type
_entity_poly.pdbx_seq_one_letter_code
_entity_poly.pdbx_strand_id
1 'polypeptide(L)'
;MSQSRAATAPTRTRAQQIAIAILALLLIALLGFYTLVTGRITDGSARLNDGAGLASAGAQQLKDGAGKLATGAGQADVGAGKLSDGAAKIQAGIAEKLAPGAEKLEAGASRLATGAVKIQTDVNNKLAPGVYKVDDGAQKLAAGAVQLSAALTPTASSAAPNNLADGATQLDTGAAKLADGTGRLAAGATQLKAGTDQLKAGTDQLKGYRGANNNPEAGTGTAALAQALELLQAAANDPVQGLVPLAVVKDKIAKILAGAQRLDAGASQLQGGAGQLQAGAGQLQDGSAQLNTGAGQLHAGTGKLTAGFATLAGKLNSRDPNSPGVVLGTELLAAGTAKIRVGMDGVPGDPEHPGLLKATAKMTDGSSRLADGTLALNAGIAGDPADPSNPGLLKGSTALASGASQLSAGSTKLASGSTQLSTGAGKLADGNARLAAGTGTLYSSAAAVSPSNMIKADVAVALGLVALLGLGAVGAYLALRHRRLAQERRLGQETA
;
A
#
# COMPACT_ATOMS: atom_id res chain seq x y z
N MET A 1 12.28 55.35 -154.37
CA MET A 1 11.86 56.68 -153.87
C MET A 1 11.38 56.49 -152.45
N SER A 2 11.95 56.98 -151.35
CA SER A 2 12.91 58.08 -151.13
C SER A 2 13.64 57.88 -149.79
N GLN A 3 14.98 57.97 -149.84
CA GLN A 3 15.95 58.56 -148.89
C GLN A 3 15.75 58.33 -147.37
N SER A 4 16.61 57.56 -146.71
CA SER A 4 17.97 57.91 -146.23
C SER A 4 18.00 58.99 -145.13
N ARG A 5 18.16 58.55 -143.88
CA ARG A 5 19.08 59.19 -142.92
C ARG A 5 19.55 58.17 -141.90
N ALA A 6 20.70 57.57 -142.21
CA ALA A 6 21.51 56.81 -141.28
C ALA A 6 22.07 57.76 -140.21
N ALA A 7 21.62 57.58 -138.96
CA ALA A 7 22.31 58.14 -137.80
C ALA A 7 23.36 57.12 -137.35
N THR A 8 24.61 57.42 -137.67
CA THR A 8 25.81 56.70 -137.23
C THR A 8 25.82 56.53 -135.71
N ALA A 9 25.69 55.28 -135.23
CA ALA A 9 25.97 54.93 -133.85
C ALA A 9 27.49 55.07 -133.59
N PRO A 10 27.91 55.77 -132.53
CA PRO A 10 29.33 55.98 -132.27
C PRO A 10 30.00 54.65 -131.91
N THR A 11 31.05 54.29 -132.67
CA THR A 11 31.96 53.20 -132.31
C THR A 11 32.64 53.53 -130.98
N ARG A 12 32.21 52.85 -129.90
CA ARG A 12 32.88 52.92 -128.60
C ARG A 12 34.35 52.52 -128.76
N THR A 13 35.26 53.31 -128.23
CA THR A 13 36.71 53.03 -128.31
C THR A 13 37.07 51.78 -127.51
N ARG A 14 38.16 51.06 -127.84
CA ARG A 14 38.61 49.86 -127.08
C ARG A 14 38.74 50.14 -125.58
N ALA A 15 39.12 51.37 -125.21
CA ALA A 15 39.17 51.82 -123.81
C ALA A 15 37.78 51.84 -123.14
N GLN A 16 36.71 52.25 -123.83
CA GLN A 16 35.33 52.18 -123.32
C GLN A 16 34.81 50.74 -123.19
N GLN A 17 35.15 49.83 -124.10
CA GLN A 17 34.75 48.42 -123.99
C GLN A 17 35.46 47.71 -122.82
N ILE A 18 36.74 47.99 -122.59
CA ILE A 18 37.50 47.48 -121.43
C ILE A 18 36.94 48.07 -120.13
N ALA A 19 36.64 49.38 -120.09
CA ALA A 19 36.03 50.01 -118.92
C ALA A 19 34.65 49.40 -118.59
N ILE A 20 33.81 49.14 -119.59
CA ILE A 20 32.51 48.47 -119.42
C ILE A 20 32.68 47.02 -118.94
N ALA A 21 33.66 46.27 -119.47
CA ALA A 21 33.93 44.90 -119.04
C ALA A 21 34.45 44.82 -117.59
N ILE A 22 35.34 45.74 -117.19
CA ILE A 22 35.82 45.84 -115.80
C ILE A 22 34.67 46.26 -114.88
N LEU A 23 33.84 47.24 -115.27
CA LEU A 23 32.64 47.63 -114.53
C LEU A 23 31.64 46.48 -114.41
N ALA A 24 31.44 45.67 -115.46
CA ALA A 24 30.56 44.52 -115.44
C ALA A 24 31.09 43.41 -114.51
N LEU A 25 32.39 43.12 -114.54
CA LEU A 25 33.01 42.15 -113.64
C LEU A 25 33.00 42.64 -112.18
N LEU A 26 33.25 43.93 -111.95
CA LEU A 26 33.10 44.53 -110.62
C LEU A 26 31.65 44.50 -110.14
N LEU A 27 30.67 44.73 -111.03
CA LEU A 27 29.25 44.59 -110.72
C LEU A 27 28.88 43.15 -110.39
N ILE A 28 29.38 42.16 -111.14
CA ILE A 28 29.15 40.73 -110.88
C ILE A 28 29.81 40.32 -109.56
N ALA A 29 31.04 40.76 -109.29
CA ALA A 29 31.74 40.50 -108.03
C ALA A 29 31.05 41.17 -106.84
N LEU A 30 30.58 42.42 -107.00
CA LEU A 30 29.79 43.14 -106.02
C LEU A 30 28.44 42.46 -105.77
N LEU A 31 27.77 41.98 -106.83
CA LEU A 31 26.51 41.26 -106.73
C LEU A 31 26.72 39.89 -106.07
N GLY A 32 27.78 39.17 -106.42
CA GLY A 32 28.19 37.92 -105.77
C GLY A 32 28.50 38.11 -104.29
N PHE A 33 29.29 39.14 -103.95
CA PHE A 33 29.56 39.53 -102.57
C PHE A 33 28.27 39.91 -101.84
N TYR A 34 27.40 40.69 -102.46
CA TYR A 34 26.10 41.09 -101.91
C TYR A 34 25.18 39.89 -101.67
N THR A 35 25.06 38.94 -102.62
CA THR A 35 24.31 37.69 -102.43
C THR A 35 24.88 36.83 -101.30
N LEU A 36 26.21 36.75 -101.20
CA LEU A 36 26.88 35.99 -100.16
C LEU A 36 26.65 36.61 -98.77
N VAL A 37 26.78 37.94 -98.67
CA VAL A 37 26.56 38.67 -97.41
C VAL A 37 25.09 38.62 -97.01
N THR A 38 24.16 38.88 -97.92
CA THR A 38 22.71 38.78 -97.64
C THR A 38 22.29 37.35 -97.31
N GLY A 39 22.83 36.34 -97.99
CA GLY A 39 22.62 34.93 -97.67
C GLY A 39 23.11 34.55 -96.27
N ARG A 40 24.32 34.99 -95.88
CA ARG A 40 24.84 34.75 -94.52
C ARG A 40 24.08 35.51 -93.43
N ILE A 41 23.62 36.73 -93.71
CA ILE A 41 22.78 37.51 -92.79
C ILE A 41 21.42 36.81 -92.63
N THR A 42 20.85 36.30 -93.72
CA THR A 42 19.56 35.59 -93.73
C THR A 42 19.66 34.27 -92.95
N ASP A 43 20.66 33.43 -93.22
CA ASP A 43 20.88 32.18 -92.46
C ASP A 43 21.20 32.46 -90.98
N GLY A 44 22.09 33.43 -90.72
CA GLY A 44 22.44 33.83 -89.36
C GLY A 44 21.25 34.38 -88.57
N SER A 45 20.37 35.17 -89.20
CA SER A 45 19.16 35.70 -88.56
C SER A 45 18.08 34.63 -88.35
N ALA A 46 17.94 33.68 -89.27
CA ALA A 46 17.05 32.52 -89.10
C ALA A 46 17.50 31.66 -87.90
N ARG A 47 18.78 31.29 -87.85
CA ARG A 47 19.35 30.50 -86.74
C ARG A 47 19.25 31.24 -85.41
N LEU A 48 19.46 32.56 -85.41
CA LEU A 48 19.30 33.37 -84.21
C LEU A 48 17.84 33.48 -83.78
N ASN A 49 16.89 33.59 -84.72
CA ASN A 49 15.46 33.57 -84.44
C ASN A 49 15.03 32.24 -83.81
N ASP A 50 15.45 31.12 -84.38
CA ASP A 50 15.15 29.78 -83.87
C ASP A 50 15.77 29.56 -82.47
N GLY A 51 17.03 29.95 -82.31
CA GLY A 51 17.72 29.91 -81.01
C GLY A 51 17.04 30.80 -79.96
N ALA A 52 16.62 32.00 -80.34
CA ALA A 52 15.87 32.91 -79.48
C ALA A 52 14.49 32.33 -79.12
N GLY A 53 13.81 31.69 -80.07
CA GLY A 53 12.55 30.98 -79.84
C GLY A 53 12.69 29.82 -78.87
N LEU A 54 13.70 28.96 -79.05
CA LEU A 54 14.00 27.84 -78.14
C LEU A 54 14.33 28.33 -76.73
N ALA A 55 15.16 29.38 -76.62
CA ALA A 55 15.51 29.95 -75.33
C ALA A 55 14.30 30.65 -74.65
N SER A 56 13.39 31.25 -75.42
CA SER A 56 12.12 31.78 -74.90
C SER A 56 11.24 30.65 -74.36
N ALA A 57 11.09 29.55 -75.09
CA ALA A 57 10.34 28.38 -74.65
C ALA A 57 10.94 27.75 -73.38
N GLY A 58 12.26 27.60 -73.32
CA GLY A 58 12.96 27.13 -72.11
C GLY A 58 12.77 28.07 -70.92
N ALA A 59 12.78 29.39 -71.14
CA ALA A 59 12.51 30.37 -70.10
C ALA A 59 11.05 30.33 -69.62
N GLN A 60 10.07 30.05 -70.50
CA GLN A 60 8.68 29.81 -70.07
C GLN A 60 8.55 28.52 -69.25
N GLN A 61 9.21 27.43 -69.65
CA GLN A 61 9.23 26.21 -68.84
C GLN A 61 9.83 26.43 -67.45
N LEU A 62 10.92 27.20 -67.36
CA LEU A 62 11.52 27.59 -66.09
C LEU A 62 10.57 28.45 -65.26
N LYS A 63 9.87 29.40 -65.88
CA LYS A 63 8.85 30.23 -65.24
C LYS A 63 7.74 29.37 -64.63
N ASP A 64 7.21 28.42 -65.38
CA ASP A 64 6.14 27.51 -64.94
C ASP A 64 6.61 26.59 -63.82
N GLY A 65 7.81 26.02 -63.95
CA GLY A 65 8.44 25.18 -62.92
C GLY A 65 8.65 25.95 -61.62
N ALA A 66 9.19 27.18 -61.71
CA ALA A 66 9.36 28.06 -60.56
C ALA A 66 8.02 28.50 -59.95
N GLY A 67 6.99 28.71 -60.77
CA GLY A 67 5.63 28.98 -60.30
C GLY A 67 5.04 27.80 -59.51
N LYS A 68 5.15 26.58 -60.02
CA LYS A 68 4.73 25.35 -59.32
C LYS A 68 5.48 25.16 -58.01
N LEU A 69 6.80 25.39 -57.99
CA LEU A 69 7.60 25.33 -56.77
C LEU A 69 7.16 26.37 -55.75
N ALA A 70 6.86 27.60 -56.17
CA ALA A 70 6.33 28.63 -55.29
C ALA A 70 4.98 28.23 -54.67
N THR A 71 4.07 27.66 -55.45
CA THR A 71 2.79 27.14 -54.95
C THR A 71 3.00 26.00 -53.95
N GLY A 72 3.86 25.04 -54.27
CA GLY A 72 4.18 23.91 -53.38
C GLY A 72 4.82 24.37 -52.07
N ALA A 73 5.74 25.34 -52.13
CA ALA A 73 6.32 25.96 -50.94
C ALA A 73 5.27 26.72 -50.11
N GLY A 74 4.32 27.41 -50.73
CA GLY A 74 3.19 28.02 -50.03
C GLY A 74 2.28 27.00 -49.33
N GLN A 75 2.04 25.84 -49.94
CA GLN A 75 1.30 24.75 -49.29
C GLN A 75 2.05 24.15 -48.10
N ALA A 76 3.37 23.96 -48.23
CA ALA A 76 4.22 23.49 -47.14
C ALA A 76 4.25 24.48 -45.97
N ASP A 77 4.27 25.78 -46.26
CA ASP A 77 4.18 26.84 -45.25
C ASP A 77 2.86 26.79 -44.46
N VAL A 78 1.73 26.68 -45.16
CA VAL A 78 0.40 26.52 -44.51
C VAL A 78 0.35 25.24 -43.65
N GLY A 79 0.92 24.13 -44.14
CA GLY A 79 1.02 22.88 -43.39
C GLY A 79 1.88 23.01 -42.13
N ALA A 80 3.04 23.66 -42.26
CA ALA A 80 3.96 23.93 -41.16
C ALA A 80 3.35 24.87 -40.11
N GLY A 81 2.60 25.90 -40.53
CA GLY A 81 1.84 26.78 -39.62
C GLY A 81 0.81 25.98 -38.81
N LYS A 82 0.01 25.13 -39.46
CA LYS A 82 -0.95 24.26 -38.76
C LYS A 82 -0.29 23.30 -37.77
N LEU A 83 0.88 22.75 -38.13
CA LEU A 83 1.65 21.89 -37.23
C LEU A 83 2.16 22.67 -36.01
N SER A 84 2.66 23.89 -36.22
CA SER A 84 3.11 24.77 -35.14
C SER A 84 1.96 25.10 -34.16
N ASP A 85 0.80 25.50 -34.70
CA ASP A 85 -0.40 25.77 -33.90
C ASP A 85 -0.88 24.54 -33.11
N GLY A 86 -0.84 23.37 -33.75
CA GLY A 86 -1.17 22.10 -33.10
C GLY A 86 -0.21 21.77 -31.95
N ALA A 87 1.09 21.92 -32.18
CA ALA A 87 2.12 21.71 -31.16
C ALA A 87 1.97 22.70 -29.98
N ALA A 88 1.66 23.97 -30.26
CA ALA A 88 1.40 24.98 -29.23
C ALA A 88 0.15 24.64 -28.40
N LYS A 89 -0.93 24.14 -29.02
CA LYS A 89 -2.12 23.67 -28.29
C LYS A 89 -1.82 22.47 -27.38
N ILE A 90 -1.01 21.52 -27.86
CA ILE A 90 -0.55 20.39 -27.05
C ILE A 90 0.27 20.89 -25.87
N GLN A 91 1.24 21.78 -26.11
CA GLN A 91 2.07 22.36 -25.07
C GLN A 91 1.22 23.06 -23.99
N ALA A 92 0.26 23.89 -24.39
CA ALA A 92 -0.67 24.55 -23.48
C ALA A 92 -1.52 23.54 -22.68
N GLY A 93 -2.06 22.52 -23.35
CA GLY A 93 -2.82 21.46 -22.67
C GLY A 93 -1.97 20.69 -21.64
N ILE A 94 -0.69 20.47 -21.93
CA ILE A 94 0.23 19.83 -20.99
C ILE A 94 0.51 20.78 -19.82
N ALA A 95 0.91 22.02 -20.09
CA ALA A 95 1.32 22.99 -19.08
C ALA A 95 0.16 23.42 -18.15
N GLU A 96 -1.03 23.63 -18.70
CA GLU A 96 -2.17 24.19 -17.96
C GLU A 96 -3.02 23.12 -17.27
N LYS A 97 -2.97 21.87 -17.73
CA LYS A 97 -3.87 20.80 -17.24
C LYS A 97 -3.11 19.56 -16.80
N LEU A 98 -2.31 18.97 -17.68
CA LEU A 98 -1.71 17.67 -17.41
C LEU A 98 -0.65 17.74 -16.29
N ALA A 99 0.28 18.70 -16.37
CA ALA A 99 1.34 18.87 -15.37
C ALA A 99 0.77 19.22 -13.98
N PRO A 100 -0.10 20.24 -13.82
CA PRO A 100 -0.72 20.51 -12.51
C PRO A 100 -1.57 19.35 -11.97
N GLY A 101 -2.20 18.57 -12.87
CA GLY A 101 -2.94 17.37 -12.50
C GLY A 101 -2.03 16.26 -11.98
N ALA A 102 -0.90 16.02 -12.65
CA ALA A 102 0.11 15.05 -12.24
C ALA A 102 0.76 15.41 -10.90
N GLU A 103 1.11 16.67 -10.69
CA GLU A 103 1.65 17.16 -9.40
C GLU A 103 0.65 16.95 -8.25
N LYS A 104 -0.64 17.24 -8.47
CA LYS A 104 -1.69 16.98 -7.47
C LYS A 104 -1.84 15.50 -7.17
N LEU A 105 -1.76 14.65 -8.20
CA LEU A 105 -1.84 13.21 -8.05
C LEU A 105 -0.63 12.67 -7.27
N GLU A 106 0.58 13.15 -7.57
CA GLU A 106 1.82 12.82 -6.86
C GLU A 106 1.74 13.22 -5.38
N ALA A 107 1.29 14.44 -5.08
CA ALA A 107 1.08 14.90 -3.72
C ALA A 107 0.04 14.04 -2.98
N GLY A 108 -1.04 13.64 -3.66
CA GLY A 108 -2.06 12.73 -3.13
C GLY A 108 -1.50 11.34 -2.85
N ALA A 109 -0.74 10.77 -3.78
CA ALA A 109 -0.10 9.46 -3.65
C ALA A 109 0.94 9.44 -2.52
N SER A 110 1.74 10.50 -2.40
CA SER A 110 2.73 10.65 -1.30
C SER A 110 2.05 10.74 0.07
N ARG A 111 0.93 11.47 0.18
CA ARG A 111 0.12 11.52 1.40
C ARG A 111 -0.50 10.17 1.74
N LEU A 112 -1.00 9.45 0.74
CA LEU A 112 -1.54 8.09 0.90
C LEU A 112 -0.44 7.13 1.40
N ALA A 113 0.75 7.17 0.80
CA ALA A 113 1.88 6.35 1.20
C ALA A 113 2.31 6.64 2.65
N THR A 114 2.42 7.91 3.03
CA THR A 114 2.71 8.32 4.42
C THR A 114 1.65 7.81 5.39
N GLY A 115 0.37 7.91 5.02
CA GLY A 115 -0.75 7.39 5.80
C GLY A 115 -0.71 5.87 5.96
N ALA A 116 -0.41 5.14 4.88
CA ALA A 116 -0.29 3.69 4.89
C ALA A 116 0.85 3.21 5.81
N VAL A 117 2.03 3.85 5.72
CA VAL A 117 3.16 3.60 6.64
C VAL A 117 2.76 3.84 8.09
N LYS A 118 2.02 4.92 8.38
CA LYS A 118 1.54 5.20 9.73
C LYS A 118 0.59 4.13 10.24
N ILE A 119 -0.38 3.70 9.42
CA ILE A 119 -1.31 2.62 9.78
C ILE A 119 -0.56 1.32 10.06
N GLN A 120 0.36 0.92 9.18
CA GLN A 120 1.18 -0.27 9.37
C GLN A 120 1.99 -0.20 10.67
N THR A 121 2.58 0.96 10.95
CA THR A 121 3.34 1.22 12.18
C THR A 121 2.46 1.09 13.43
N ASP A 122 1.29 1.72 13.43
CA ASP A 122 0.35 1.66 14.56
C ASP A 122 -0.20 0.23 14.76
N VAL A 123 -0.45 -0.52 13.69
CA VAL A 123 -0.86 -1.93 13.77
C VAL A 123 0.25 -2.79 14.38
N ASN A 124 1.48 -2.67 13.88
CA ASN A 124 2.63 -3.47 14.36
C ASN A 124 3.01 -3.13 15.80
N ASN A 125 3.00 -1.85 16.17
CA ASN A 125 3.60 -1.41 17.43
C ASN A 125 2.59 -1.22 18.56
N LYS A 126 1.29 -1.14 18.26
CA LYS A 126 0.25 -0.88 19.26
C LYS A 126 -0.83 -1.96 19.25
N LEU A 127 -1.46 -2.17 18.10
CA LEU A 127 -2.64 -3.04 18.03
C LEU A 127 -2.29 -4.52 18.19
N ALA A 128 -1.33 -5.04 17.41
CA ALA A 128 -0.94 -6.44 17.46
C ALA A 128 -0.41 -6.86 18.86
N PRO A 129 0.50 -6.11 19.51
CA PRO A 129 0.91 -6.40 20.88
C PRO A 129 -0.25 -6.40 21.88
N GLY A 130 -1.22 -5.50 21.71
CA GLY A 130 -2.43 -5.47 22.52
C GLY A 130 -3.29 -6.73 22.35
N VAL A 131 -3.51 -7.16 21.11
CA VAL A 131 -4.23 -8.41 20.80
C VAL A 131 -3.53 -9.62 21.42
N TYR A 132 -2.20 -9.73 21.30
CA TYR A 132 -1.47 -10.85 21.88
C TYR A 132 -1.53 -10.89 23.40
N LYS A 133 -1.48 -9.72 24.07
CA LYS A 133 -1.60 -9.62 25.53
C LYS A 133 -2.99 -10.01 26.01
N VAL A 134 -4.03 -9.55 25.33
CA VAL A 134 -5.43 -9.90 25.68
C VAL A 134 -5.66 -11.38 25.50
N ASP A 135 -5.18 -11.97 24.40
CA ASP A 135 -5.32 -13.41 24.17
C ASP A 135 -4.53 -14.24 25.19
N ASP A 136 -3.26 -13.91 25.47
CA ASP A 136 -2.47 -14.57 26.52
C ASP A 136 -3.14 -14.46 27.90
N GLY A 137 -3.68 -13.28 28.24
CA GLY A 137 -4.43 -13.06 29.47
C GLY A 137 -5.70 -13.90 29.55
N ALA A 138 -6.45 -14.02 28.45
CA ALA A 138 -7.64 -14.86 28.38
C ALA A 138 -7.32 -16.34 28.54
N GLN A 139 -6.26 -16.84 27.90
CA GLN A 139 -5.78 -18.22 28.06
C GLN A 139 -5.35 -18.52 29.50
N LYS A 140 -4.61 -17.61 30.13
CA LYS A 140 -4.20 -17.72 31.54
C LYS A 140 -5.40 -17.71 32.49
N LEU A 141 -6.37 -16.84 32.23
CA LEU A 141 -7.60 -16.77 33.03
C LEU A 141 -8.42 -18.06 32.90
N ALA A 142 -8.54 -18.62 31.69
CA ALA A 142 -9.20 -19.90 31.46
C ALA A 142 -8.49 -21.04 32.20
N ALA A 143 -7.16 -21.12 32.10
CA ALA A 143 -6.37 -22.11 32.83
C ALA A 143 -6.55 -21.98 34.36
N GLY A 144 -6.54 -20.76 34.90
CA GLY A 144 -6.78 -20.51 36.32
C GLY A 144 -8.20 -20.88 36.77
N ALA A 145 -9.21 -20.62 35.94
CA ALA A 145 -10.58 -21.03 36.22
C ALA A 145 -10.72 -22.57 36.29
N VAL A 146 -10.06 -23.29 35.37
CA VAL A 146 -10.00 -24.76 35.39
C VAL A 146 -9.30 -25.28 36.65
N GLN A 147 -8.18 -24.67 37.04
CA GLN A 147 -7.46 -25.06 38.26
C GLN A 147 -8.30 -24.84 39.53
N LEU A 148 -8.97 -23.69 39.64
CA LEU A 148 -9.86 -23.39 40.77
C LEU A 148 -11.04 -24.37 40.81
N SER A 149 -11.64 -24.66 39.65
CA SER A 149 -12.69 -25.67 39.54
C SER A 149 -12.20 -27.05 40.00
N ALA A 150 -11.02 -27.48 39.56
CA ALA A 150 -10.43 -28.76 39.95
C ALA A 150 -10.15 -28.83 41.45
N ALA A 151 -9.72 -27.73 42.08
CA ALA A 151 -9.46 -27.68 43.52
C ALA A 151 -10.74 -27.70 44.37
N LEU A 152 -11.89 -27.30 43.81
CA LEU A 152 -13.19 -27.24 44.51
C LEU A 152 -14.12 -28.40 44.18
N THR A 153 -13.76 -29.25 43.21
CA THR A 153 -14.55 -30.41 42.83
C THR A 153 -14.02 -31.63 43.58
N PRO A 154 -14.83 -32.33 44.39
CA PRO A 154 -14.40 -33.54 45.08
C PRO A 154 -13.86 -34.58 44.10
N THR A 155 -12.79 -35.27 44.49
CA THR A 155 -12.25 -36.38 43.70
C THR A 155 -12.81 -37.72 44.18
N ALA A 156 -12.69 -38.75 43.34
CA ALA A 156 -13.13 -40.09 43.69
C ALA A 156 -12.41 -40.69 44.91
N SER A 157 -11.19 -40.23 45.24
CA SER A 157 -10.46 -40.70 46.42
C SER A 157 -10.84 -39.97 47.70
N SER A 158 -11.51 -38.80 47.58
CA SER A 158 -11.77 -37.88 48.70
C SER A 158 -10.50 -37.53 49.50
N ALA A 159 -9.33 -37.62 48.86
CA ALA A 159 -8.05 -37.48 49.52
C ALA A 159 -6.94 -36.93 48.60
N ALA A 160 -7.31 -36.29 47.49
CA ALA A 160 -6.32 -35.71 46.61
C ALA A 160 -5.57 -34.56 47.32
N PRO A 161 -4.22 -34.56 47.28
CA PRO A 161 -3.45 -33.44 47.81
C PRO A 161 -3.80 -32.16 47.04
N ASN A 162 -3.88 -31.04 47.77
CA ASN A 162 -4.25 -29.71 47.25
C ASN A 162 -5.68 -29.59 46.69
N ASN A 163 -6.58 -30.53 46.99
CA ASN A 163 -7.99 -30.40 46.72
C ASN A 163 -8.74 -29.94 47.99
N LEU A 164 -9.36 -28.76 47.93
CA LEU A 164 -10.04 -28.15 49.08
C LEU A 164 -11.32 -28.91 49.43
N ALA A 165 -12.04 -29.44 48.44
CA ALA A 165 -13.27 -30.18 48.68
C ALA A 165 -13.01 -31.54 49.36
N ASP A 166 -11.94 -32.23 48.95
CA ASP A 166 -11.46 -33.45 49.58
C ASP A 166 -10.98 -33.17 51.01
N GLY A 167 -10.19 -32.11 51.21
CA GLY A 167 -9.75 -31.70 52.55
C GLY A 167 -10.92 -31.39 53.49
N ALA A 168 -11.96 -30.71 52.99
CA ALA A 168 -13.18 -30.46 53.75
C ALA A 168 -13.94 -31.77 54.08
N THR A 169 -13.98 -32.72 53.13
CA THR A 169 -14.59 -34.05 53.33
C THR A 169 -13.84 -34.88 54.38
N GLN A 170 -12.52 -34.83 54.37
CA GLN A 170 -11.69 -35.49 55.39
C GLN A 170 -11.89 -34.88 56.77
N LEU A 171 -11.92 -33.55 56.85
CA LEU A 171 -12.14 -32.84 58.11
C LEU A 171 -13.54 -33.16 58.67
N ASP A 172 -14.55 -33.22 57.82
CA ASP A 172 -15.91 -33.62 58.18
C ASP A 172 -15.98 -35.05 58.73
N THR A 173 -15.34 -35.99 58.02
CA THR A 173 -15.23 -37.39 58.46
C THR A 173 -14.50 -37.51 59.81
N GLY A 174 -13.41 -36.74 59.99
CA GLY A 174 -12.66 -36.70 61.24
C GLY A 174 -13.46 -36.14 62.41
N ALA A 175 -14.22 -35.06 62.18
CA ALA A 175 -15.09 -34.46 63.17
C ALA A 175 -16.22 -35.40 63.59
N ALA A 176 -16.81 -36.14 62.64
CA ALA A 176 -17.81 -37.17 62.92
C ALA A 176 -17.23 -38.31 63.79
N LYS A 177 -16.02 -38.79 63.47
CA LYS A 177 -15.32 -39.81 64.28
C LYS A 177 -14.98 -39.31 65.69
N LEU A 178 -14.59 -38.04 65.83
CA LEU A 178 -14.33 -37.43 67.14
C LEU A 178 -15.62 -37.34 67.97
N ALA A 179 -16.74 -36.97 67.36
CA ALA A 179 -18.04 -36.94 68.02
C ALA A 179 -18.46 -38.35 68.50
N ASP A 180 -18.35 -39.38 67.64
CA ASP A 180 -18.63 -40.77 68.03
C ASP A 180 -17.74 -41.24 69.20
N GLY A 181 -16.42 -41.02 69.09
CA GLY A 181 -15.47 -41.42 70.13
C GLY A 181 -15.71 -40.74 71.48
N THR A 182 -16.10 -39.47 71.47
CA THR A 182 -16.38 -38.71 72.69
C THR A 182 -17.73 -39.06 73.30
N GLY A 183 -18.74 -39.39 72.47
CA GLY A 183 -19.99 -40.00 72.92
C GLY A 183 -19.76 -41.34 73.61
N ARG A 184 -18.89 -42.20 73.04
CA ARG A 184 -18.50 -43.47 73.66
C ARG A 184 -17.75 -43.27 74.98
N LEU A 185 -16.87 -42.27 75.07
CA LEU A 185 -16.17 -41.91 76.30
C LEU A 185 -17.15 -41.45 77.39
N ALA A 186 -18.13 -40.61 77.05
CA ALA A 186 -19.17 -40.16 77.97
C ALA A 186 -20.04 -41.31 78.49
N ALA A 187 -20.39 -42.27 77.63
CA ALA A 187 -21.11 -43.48 78.01
C ALA A 187 -20.27 -44.33 78.98
N GLY A 188 -18.98 -44.50 78.72
CA GLY A 188 -18.05 -45.21 79.61
C GLY A 188 -17.89 -44.52 80.97
N ALA A 189 -17.80 -43.18 80.99
CA ALA A 189 -17.76 -42.40 82.23
C ALA A 189 -19.06 -42.56 83.06
N THR A 190 -20.21 -42.61 82.37
CA THR A 190 -21.52 -42.88 83.01
C THR A 190 -21.55 -44.28 83.65
N GLN A 191 -21.03 -45.30 82.93
CA GLN A 191 -20.92 -46.66 83.47
C GLN A 191 -19.96 -46.73 84.66
N LEU A 192 -18.81 -46.05 84.60
CA LEU A 192 -17.87 -45.98 85.70
C LEU A 192 -18.50 -45.34 86.94
N LYS A 193 -19.22 -44.23 86.76
CA LYS A 193 -19.97 -43.58 87.83
C LYS A 193 -21.00 -44.53 88.46
N ALA A 194 -21.79 -45.21 87.64
CA ALA A 194 -22.77 -46.20 88.13
C ALA A 194 -22.10 -47.34 88.90
N GLY A 195 -20.95 -47.85 88.43
CA GLY A 195 -20.16 -48.85 89.15
C GLY A 195 -19.61 -48.34 90.48
N THR A 196 -19.17 -47.08 90.56
CA THR A 196 -18.75 -46.47 91.83
C THR A 196 -19.91 -46.23 92.78
N ASP A 197 -21.10 -45.90 92.27
CA ASP A 197 -22.32 -45.78 93.07
C ASP A 197 -22.70 -47.15 93.67
N GLN A 198 -22.59 -48.22 92.89
CA GLN A 198 -22.77 -49.60 93.37
C GLN A 198 -21.72 -50.01 94.40
N LEU A 199 -20.44 -49.70 94.16
CA LEU A 199 -19.36 -49.98 95.11
C LEU A 199 -19.59 -49.24 96.43
N LYS A 200 -19.97 -47.96 96.37
CA LYS A 200 -20.33 -47.17 97.54
C LYS A 200 -21.47 -47.83 98.30
N ALA A 201 -22.57 -48.18 97.62
CA ALA A 201 -23.71 -48.86 98.23
C ALA A 201 -23.32 -50.19 98.88
N GLY A 202 -22.46 -50.99 98.23
CA GLY A 202 -21.93 -52.24 98.80
C GLY A 202 -21.06 -52.00 100.05
N THR A 203 -20.22 -50.97 100.06
CA THR A 203 -19.46 -50.59 101.26
C THR A 203 -20.35 -50.02 102.36
N ASP A 204 -21.40 -49.28 102.01
CA ASP A 204 -22.42 -48.80 102.95
C ASP A 204 -23.21 -49.99 103.55
N GLN A 205 -23.49 -51.03 102.77
CA GLN A 205 -24.08 -52.28 103.25
C GLN A 205 -23.13 -53.07 104.15
N LEU A 206 -21.84 -53.16 103.79
CA LEU A 206 -20.82 -53.81 104.60
C LEU A 206 -20.64 -53.11 105.95
N LYS A 207 -20.63 -51.78 105.93
CA LYS A 207 -20.72 -50.95 107.14
C LYS A 207 -22.09 -51.05 107.79
N GLY A 208 -23.15 -51.29 107.06
CA GLY A 208 -24.54 -51.25 107.52
C GLY A 208 -25.16 -52.59 107.88
N TYR A 209 -24.39 -53.68 107.98
CA TYR A 209 -24.88 -54.88 108.69
C TYR A 209 -25.37 -54.40 110.05
N ARG A 210 -26.67 -54.55 110.31
CA ARG A 210 -27.35 -53.83 111.38
C ARG A 210 -26.63 -54.04 112.72
N GLY A 211 -26.28 -52.93 113.35
CA GLY A 211 -26.07 -52.80 114.79
C GLY A 211 -27.03 -53.69 115.56
N ALA A 212 -26.54 -54.36 116.60
CA ALA A 212 -27.42 -54.91 117.63
C ALA A 212 -28.50 -53.86 117.96
N ASN A 213 -29.77 -54.26 117.89
CA ASN A 213 -30.97 -53.45 118.17
C ASN A 213 -31.47 -52.48 117.07
N ASN A 214 -31.14 -52.68 115.79
CA ASN A 214 -31.76 -51.97 114.66
C ASN A 214 -31.58 -50.42 114.65
N ASN A 215 -30.60 -49.87 115.37
CA ASN A 215 -30.34 -48.42 115.38
C ASN A 215 -29.39 -48.00 114.23
N PRO A 216 -29.83 -47.18 113.26
CA PRO A 216 -29.00 -46.72 112.14
C PRO A 216 -27.88 -45.74 112.52
N GLU A 217 -27.97 -45.10 113.70
CA GLU A 217 -27.08 -43.99 114.08
C GLU A 217 -25.86 -44.41 114.92
N ALA A 218 -25.77 -45.68 115.33
CA ALA A 218 -24.81 -46.15 116.36
C ALA A 218 -23.57 -46.90 115.84
N GLY A 219 -23.31 -46.93 114.54
CA GLY A 219 -22.05 -47.45 113.97
C GLY A 219 -22.19 -48.68 113.09
N THR A 220 -21.05 -49.22 112.65
CA THR A 220 -21.00 -50.19 111.54
C THR A 220 -21.29 -51.64 111.97
N GLY A 221 -21.60 -52.56 111.07
CA GLY A 221 -21.89 -53.96 111.41
C GLY A 221 -20.71 -54.76 111.90
N THR A 222 -19.50 -54.31 111.58
CA THR A 222 -18.27 -54.71 112.25
C THR A 222 -18.19 -54.13 113.66
N ALA A 223 -18.70 -52.92 113.92
CA ALA A 223 -18.87 -52.38 115.26
C ALA A 223 -19.97 -53.12 116.05
N ALA A 224 -21.03 -53.58 115.40
CA ALA A 224 -22.07 -54.45 115.98
C ALA A 224 -21.53 -55.82 116.38
N LEU A 225 -20.75 -56.45 115.48
CA LEU A 225 -20.04 -57.69 115.74
C LEU A 225 -19.01 -57.48 116.87
N ALA A 226 -18.29 -56.36 116.86
CA ALA A 226 -17.35 -56.00 117.91
C ALA A 226 -18.06 -55.83 119.28
N GLN A 227 -19.18 -55.12 119.33
CA GLN A 227 -20.00 -54.96 120.54
C GLN A 227 -20.61 -56.29 121.02
N ALA A 228 -21.11 -57.13 120.11
CA ALA A 228 -21.63 -58.45 120.45
C ALA A 228 -20.53 -59.40 120.97
N LEU A 229 -19.32 -59.29 120.42
CA LEU A 229 -18.13 -59.99 120.88
C LEU A 229 -17.61 -59.45 122.21
N GLU A 230 -17.67 -58.14 122.45
CA GLU A 230 -17.37 -57.50 123.75
C GLU A 230 -18.37 -57.95 124.82
N LEU A 231 -19.67 -58.01 124.49
CA LEU A 231 -20.72 -58.56 125.35
C LEU A 231 -20.53 -60.06 125.60
N LEU A 232 -20.12 -60.84 124.60
CA LEU A 232 -19.77 -62.26 124.76
C LEU A 232 -18.51 -62.46 125.59
N GLN A 233 -17.53 -61.56 125.48
CA GLN A 233 -16.32 -61.55 126.30
C GLN A 233 -16.62 -61.13 127.75
N ALA A 234 -17.59 -60.23 127.95
CA ALA A 234 -18.14 -59.88 129.26
C ALA A 234 -18.94 -61.04 129.88
N ALA A 235 -19.77 -61.73 129.10
CA ALA A 235 -20.50 -62.93 129.52
C ALA A 235 -19.56 -64.12 129.80
N ALA A 236 -18.46 -64.26 129.05
CA ALA A 236 -17.39 -65.20 129.32
C ALA A 236 -16.61 -64.89 130.61
N ASN A 237 -16.84 -63.75 131.28
CA ASN A 237 -16.30 -63.47 132.62
C ASN A 237 -17.24 -63.91 133.76
N ASP A 238 -18.40 -64.52 133.47
CA ASP A 238 -19.34 -65.06 134.47
C ASP A 238 -18.82 -66.41 135.04
N PRO A 239 -18.75 -66.64 136.38
CA PRO A 239 -17.95 -67.73 136.97
C PRO A 239 -18.51 -69.18 136.87
N VAL A 240 -19.55 -69.47 136.09
CA VAL A 240 -20.24 -70.78 136.20
C VAL A 240 -19.72 -71.81 135.17
N GLN A 241 -18.83 -72.68 135.66
CA GLN A 241 -18.56 -74.09 135.30
C GLN A 241 -18.55 -74.51 133.80
N GLY A 242 -17.33 -74.71 133.28
CA GLY A 242 -16.91 -75.99 132.65
C GLY A 242 -17.28 -76.28 131.20
N LEU A 243 -16.29 -76.17 130.29
CA LEU A 243 -15.86 -77.19 129.27
C LEU A 243 -14.97 -76.62 128.12
N VAL A 244 -14.52 -75.35 128.16
CA VAL A 244 -13.55 -74.80 127.18
C VAL A 244 -12.49 -73.91 127.88
N PRO A 245 -11.19 -73.91 127.48
CA PRO A 245 -10.19 -72.99 128.03
C PRO A 245 -10.52 -71.53 127.68
N LEU A 246 -10.92 -70.77 128.71
CA LEU A 246 -11.44 -69.40 128.58
C LEU A 246 -10.44 -68.41 127.93
N ALA A 247 -9.14 -68.64 128.12
CA ALA A 247 -8.08 -67.82 127.51
C ALA A 247 -8.05 -67.94 125.97
N VAL A 248 -8.33 -69.12 125.42
CA VAL A 248 -8.35 -69.37 123.97
C VAL A 248 -9.56 -68.69 123.32
N VAL A 249 -10.70 -68.68 124.02
CA VAL A 249 -11.91 -67.99 123.55
C VAL A 249 -11.69 -66.48 123.52
N LYS A 250 -11.10 -65.90 124.57
CA LYS A 250 -10.77 -64.47 124.65
C LYS A 250 -9.80 -64.01 123.54
N ASP A 251 -8.73 -64.77 123.30
CA ASP A 251 -7.77 -64.48 122.23
C ASP A 251 -8.41 -64.54 120.83
N LYS A 252 -9.27 -65.54 120.59
CA LYS A 252 -10.03 -65.64 119.33
C LYS A 252 -11.00 -64.47 119.16
N ILE A 253 -11.70 -64.06 120.23
CA ILE A 253 -12.59 -62.90 120.20
C ILE A 253 -11.82 -61.60 119.87
N ALA A 254 -10.69 -61.35 120.55
CA ALA A 254 -9.87 -60.17 120.30
C ALA A 254 -9.33 -60.11 118.86
N LYS A 255 -8.95 -61.26 118.29
CA LYS A 255 -8.51 -61.38 116.89
C LYS A 255 -9.65 -61.10 115.91
N ILE A 256 -10.88 -61.54 116.21
CA ILE A 256 -12.06 -61.23 115.39
C ILE A 256 -12.40 -59.74 115.48
N LEU A 257 -12.29 -59.13 116.67
CA LEU A 257 -12.49 -57.70 116.89
C LEU A 257 -11.52 -56.85 116.06
N ALA A 258 -10.22 -57.16 116.15
CA ALA A 258 -9.18 -56.50 115.37
C ALA A 258 -9.40 -56.72 113.86
N GLY A 259 -9.86 -57.91 113.45
CA GLY A 259 -10.28 -58.19 112.08
C GLY A 259 -11.46 -57.32 111.62
N ALA A 260 -12.47 -57.16 112.46
CA ALA A 260 -13.66 -56.34 112.20
C ALA A 260 -13.32 -54.84 112.10
N GLN A 261 -12.47 -54.32 113.00
CA GLN A 261 -11.97 -52.94 112.95
C GLN A 261 -11.14 -52.68 111.69
N ARG A 262 -10.26 -53.63 111.31
CA ARG A 262 -9.49 -53.54 110.06
C ARG A 262 -10.40 -53.57 108.83
N LEU A 263 -11.44 -54.39 108.85
CA LEU A 263 -12.43 -54.45 107.78
C LEU A 263 -13.20 -53.13 107.66
N ASP A 264 -13.58 -52.52 108.78
CA ASP A 264 -14.24 -51.20 108.79
C ASP A 264 -13.35 -50.09 108.24
N ALA A 265 -12.10 -50.05 108.68
CA ALA A 265 -11.11 -49.10 108.17
C ALA A 265 -10.88 -49.30 106.66
N GLY A 266 -10.75 -50.55 106.21
CA GLY A 266 -10.64 -50.90 104.80
C GLY A 266 -11.88 -50.50 103.98
N ALA A 267 -13.08 -50.72 104.52
CA ALA A 267 -14.34 -50.31 103.88
C ALA A 267 -14.45 -48.77 103.80
N SER A 268 -14.00 -48.06 104.83
CA SER A 268 -13.93 -46.59 104.84
C SER A 268 -12.94 -46.05 103.83
N GLN A 269 -11.74 -46.65 103.73
CA GLN A 269 -10.76 -46.29 102.71
C GLN A 269 -11.30 -46.56 101.31
N LEU A 270 -11.92 -47.72 101.08
CA LEU A 270 -12.52 -48.09 99.80
C LEU A 270 -13.64 -47.14 99.41
N GLN A 271 -14.50 -46.75 100.36
CA GLN A 271 -15.54 -45.75 100.14
C GLN A 271 -14.95 -44.37 99.79
N GLY A 272 -13.90 -43.94 100.48
CA GLY A 272 -13.20 -42.69 100.16
C GLY A 272 -12.62 -42.72 98.75
N GLY A 273 -11.95 -43.82 98.38
CA GLY A 273 -11.45 -44.04 97.03
C GLY A 273 -12.56 -44.11 95.97
N ALA A 274 -13.69 -44.76 96.27
CA ALA A 274 -14.86 -44.82 95.41
C ALA A 274 -15.46 -43.43 95.19
N GLY A 275 -15.53 -42.60 96.23
CA GLY A 275 -15.98 -41.21 96.13
C GLY A 275 -15.06 -40.34 95.27
N GLN A 276 -13.74 -40.51 95.40
CA GLN A 276 -12.76 -39.83 94.52
C GLN A 276 -12.90 -40.29 93.07
N LEU A 277 -13.04 -41.60 92.83
CA LEU A 277 -13.22 -42.16 91.49
C LEU A 277 -14.55 -41.71 90.87
N GLN A 278 -15.61 -41.62 91.68
CA GLN A 278 -16.91 -41.10 91.27
C GLN A 278 -16.82 -39.63 90.85
N ALA A 279 -16.14 -38.79 91.64
CA ALA A 279 -15.93 -37.39 91.30
C ALA A 279 -15.13 -37.25 89.99
N GLY A 280 -14.05 -38.04 89.84
CA GLY A 280 -13.28 -38.10 88.59
C GLY A 280 -14.10 -38.60 87.39
N ALA A 281 -14.97 -39.59 87.59
CA ALA A 281 -15.90 -40.08 86.56
C ALA A 281 -16.92 -39.00 86.16
N GLY A 282 -17.42 -38.22 87.11
CA GLY A 282 -18.28 -37.06 86.85
C GLY A 282 -17.56 -35.98 86.03
N GLN A 283 -16.33 -35.62 86.41
CA GLN A 283 -15.52 -34.66 85.65
C GLN A 283 -15.22 -35.17 84.23
N LEU A 284 -14.93 -36.46 84.07
CA LEU A 284 -14.71 -37.08 82.76
C LEU A 284 -15.99 -37.07 81.91
N GLN A 285 -17.14 -37.35 82.53
CA GLN A 285 -18.44 -37.29 81.86
C GLN A 285 -18.74 -35.86 81.37
N ASP A 286 -18.57 -34.85 82.22
CA ASP A 286 -18.80 -33.45 81.84
C ASP A 286 -17.85 -33.00 80.74
N GLY A 287 -16.54 -33.29 80.88
CA GLY A 287 -15.53 -32.95 79.88
C GLY A 287 -15.75 -33.65 78.54
N SER A 288 -16.15 -34.94 78.56
CA SER A 288 -16.49 -35.68 77.33
C SER A 288 -17.78 -35.20 76.68
N ALA A 289 -18.78 -34.78 77.46
CA ALA A 289 -20.00 -34.16 76.93
C ALA A 289 -19.72 -32.79 76.27
N GLN A 290 -18.86 -31.97 76.89
CA GLN A 290 -18.39 -30.71 76.30
C GLN A 290 -17.63 -30.95 74.99
N LEU A 291 -16.69 -31.91 74.99
CA LEU A 291 -15.91 -32.24 73.79
C LEU A 291 -16.80 -32.81 72.68
N ASN A 292 -17.79 -33.65 73.02
CA ASN A 292 -18.76 -34.17 72.07
C ASN A 292 -19.61 -33.04 71.45
N THR A 293 -20.03 -32.08 72.27
CA THR A 293 -20.74 -30.87 71.78
C THR A 293 -19.86 -30.08 70.80
N GLY A 294 -18.59 -29.85 71.15
CA GLY A 294 -17.63 -29.16 70.28
C GLY A 294 -17.35 -29.94 68.98
N ALA A 295 -17.21 -31.26 69.06
CA ALA A 295 -17.02 -32.13 67.89
C ALA A 295 -18.25 -32.13 66.96
N GLY A 296 -19.46 -32.13 67.54
CA GLY A 296 -20.71 -31.99 66.79
C GLY A 296 -20.82 -30.63 66.08
N GLN A 297 -20.42 -29.54 66.75
CA GLN A 297 -20.36 -28.22 66.13
C GLN A 297 -19.33 -28.16 65.00
N LEU A 298 -18.16 -28.77 65.19
CA LEU A 298 -17.13 -28.87 64.15
C LEU A 298 -17.66 -29.64 62.94
N HIS A 299 -18.28 -30.80 63.15
CA HIS A 299 -18.89 -31.62 62.09
C HIS A 299 -19.99 -30.85 61.33
N ALA A 300 -20.86 -30.14 62.04
CA ALA A 300 -21.87 -29.30 61.39
C ALA A 300 -21.24 -28.16 60.56
N GLY A 301 -20.15 -27.56 61.05
CA GLY A 301 -19.39 -26.53 60.34
C GLY A 301 -18.71 -27.05 59.07
N THR A 302 -18.07 -28.21 59.15
CA THR A 302 -17.40 -28.86 58.02
C THR A 302 -18.39 -29.35 56.97
N GLY A 303 -19.56 -29.86 57.39
CA GLY A 303 -20.65 -30.19 56.46
C GLY A 303 -21.21 -28.98 55.71
N LYS A 304 -21.25 -27.80 56.35
CA LYS A 304 -21.59 -26.54 55.64
C LYS A 304 -20.50 -26.14 54.65
N LEU A 305 -19.23 -26.32 55.01
CA LEU A 305 -18.09 -26.00 54.14
C LEU A 305 -18.09 -26.89 52.87
N THR A 306 -18.28 -28.21 53.03
CA THR A 306 -18.36 -29.15 51.90
C THR A 306 -19.53 -28.80 50.97
N ALA A 307 -20.72 -28.51 51.53
CA ALA A 307 -21.87 -28.06 50.75
C ALA A 307 -21.62 -26.73 50.01
N GLY A 308 -20.92 -25.80 50.66
CA GLY A 308 -20.50 -24.53 50.07
C GLY A 308 -19.56 -24.72 48.88
N PHE A 309 -18.54 -25.59 49.01
CA PHE A 309 -17.64 -25.93 47.91
C PHE A 309 -18.37 -26.63 46.76
N ALA A 310 -19.27 -27.58 47.05
CA ALA A 310 -20.08 -28.23 46.01
C ALA A 310 -20.94 -27.21 45.23
N THR A 311 -21.56 -26.26 45.94
CA THR A 311 -22.36 -25.19 45.31
C THR A 311 -21.50 -24.28 44.44
N LEU A 312 -20.34 -23.86 44.95
CA LEU A 312 -19.42 -23.00 44.20
C LEU A 312 -18.86 -23.72 42.97
N ALA A 313 -18.44 -24.98 43.11
CA ALA A 313 -17.99 -25.80 42.01
C ALA A 313 -19.07 -25.95 40.93
N GLY A 314 -20.33 -26.20 41.33
CA GLY A 314 -21.46 -26.25 40.40
C GLY A 314 -21.64 -24.95 39.60
N LYS A 315 -21.55 -23.78 40.26
CA LYS A 315 -21.62 -22.48 39.58
C LYS A 315 -20.43 -22.20 38.67
N LEU A 316 -19.21 -22.55 39.10
CA LEU A 316 -17.99 -22.40 38.30
C LEU A 316 -18.04 -23.26 37.03
N ASN A 317 -18.59 -24.48 37.15
CA ASN A 317 -18.63 -25.50 36.12
C ASN A 317 -19.93 -25.53 35.29
N SER A 318 -20.84 -24.58 35.48
CA SER A 318 -22.06 -24.53 34.66
C SER A 318 -21.69 -24.53 33.17
N ARG A 319 -22.25 -25.49 32.43
CA ARG A 319 -22.08 -25.65 30.98
C ARG A 319 -23.25 -25.09 30.18
N ASP A 320 -24.20 -24.40 30.84
CA ASP A 320 -25.31 -23.74 30.15
C ASP A 320 -24.78 -22.57 29.28
N PRO A 321 -24.98 -22.60 27.95
CA PRO A 321 -24.56 -21.51 27.07
C PRO A 321 -25.23 -20.16 27.39
N ASN A 322 -26.44 -20.18 27.96
CA ASN A 322 -27.20 -18.97 28.31
C ASN A 322 -26.85 -18.46 29.72
N SER A 323 -26.16 -19.25 30.53
CA SER A 323 -25.70 -18.90 31.87
C SER A 323 -24.40 -19.65 32.20
N PRO A 324 -23.33 -19.34 31.45
CA PRO A 324 -22.07 -20.08 31.56
C PRO A 324 -21.43 -19.85 32.92
N GLY A 325 -20.88 -20.93 33.48
CA GLY A 325 -19.99 -20.82 34.62
C GLY A 325 -18.69 -20.13 34.25
N VAL A 326 -17.88 -19.75 35.24
CA VAL A 326 -16.61 -19.06 35.00
C VAL A 326 -15.68 -19.87 34.09
N VAL A 327 -15.67 -21.20 34.21
CA VAL A 327 -14.84 -22.07 33.35
C VAL A 327 -15.28 -21.94 31.89
N LEU A 328 -16.55 -22.17 31.57
CA LEU A 328 -17.04 -22.06 30.20
C LEU A 328 -16.93 -20.62 29.66
N GLY A 329 -17.25 -19.61 30.49
CA GLY A 329 -17.16 -18.21 30.08
C GLY A 329 -15.73 -17.79 29.71
N THR A 330 -14.74 -18.25 30.47
CA THR A 330 -13.32 -17.96 30.18
C THR A 330 -12.78 -18.80 29.01
N GLU A 331 -13.24 -20.05 28.82
CA GLU A 331 -12.98 -20.84 27.60
C GLU A 331 -13.51 -20.12 26.34
N LEU A 332 -14.74 -19.61 26.39
CA LEU A 332 -15.35 -18.87 25.27
C LEU A 332 -14.62 -17.56 25.00
N LEU A 333 -14.21 -16.83 26.05
CA LEU A 333 -13.39 -15.63 25.92
C LEU A 333 -12.07 -15.95 25.23
N ALA A 334 -11.36 -16.98 25.70
CA ALA A 334 -10.08 -17.43 25.13
C ALA A 334 -10.23 -17.88 23.67
N ALA A 335 -11.31 -18.57 23.31
CA ALA A 335 -11.62 -18.93 21.93
C ALA A 335 -11.91 -17.69 21.07
N GLY A 336 -12.62 -16.70 21.62
CA GLY A 336 -12.89 -15.43 20.96
C GLY A 336 -11.62 -14.63 20.68
N THR A 337 -10.73 -14.50 21.66
CA THR A 337 -9.46 -13.78 21.51
C THR A 337 -8.51 -14.50 20.55
N ALA A 338 -8.54 -15.83 20.50
CA ALA A 338 -7.77 -16.60 19.53
C ALA A 338 -8.22 -16.32 18.09
N LYS A 339 -9.53 -16.16 17.85
CA LYS A 339 -10.05 -15.74 16.53
C LYS A 339 -9.58 -14.33 16.15
N ILE A 340 -9.54 -13.41 17.12
CA ILE A 340 -9.02 -12.05 16.88
C ILE A 340 -7.52 -12.09 16.54
N ARG A 341 -6.74 -12.93 17.24
CA ARG A 341 -5.32 -13.17 16.91
C ARG A 341 -5.16 -13.71 15.49
N VAL A 342 -5.97 -14.70 15.08
CA VAL A 342 -5.97 -15.20 13.70
C VAL A 342 -6.34 -14.10 12.70
N GLY A 343 -7.28 -13.21 13.02
CA GLY A 343 -7.58 -12.04 12.19
C GLY A 343 -6.41 -11.06 12.06
N MET A 344 -5.56 -10.96 13.09
CA MET A 344 -4.34 -10.14 13.07
C MET A 344 -3.24 -10.77 12.21
N ASP A 345 -2.96 -12.05 12.43
CA ASP A 345 -1.81 -12.78 11.87
C ASP A 345 -2.09 -13.38 10.48
N GLY A 346 -3.37 -13.63 10.22
CA GLY A 346 -3.85 -14.38 9.07
C GLY A 346 -4.07 -15.85 9.40
N VAL A 347 -4.81 -16.52 8.52
CA VAL A 347 -4.99 -17.97 8.60
C VAL A 347 -3.67 -18.62 8.11
N PRO A 348 -3.01 -19.46 8.93
CA PRO A 348 -1.76 -20.10 8.53
C PRO A 348 -1.89 -20.89 7.23
N GLY A 349 -1.02 -20.63 6.27
CA GLY A 349 -1.02 -21.30 4.96
C GLY A 349 -2.07 -20.81 3.96
N ASP A 350 -2.89 -19.82 4.31
CA ASP A 350 -3.95 -19.31 3.44
C ASP A 350 -3.62 -17.88 2.93
N PRO A 351 -3.27 -17.72 1.64
CA PRO A 351 -2.96 -16.40 1.07
C PRO A 351 -4.19 -15.50 0.89
N GLU A 352 -5.41 -16.06 0.82
CA GLU A 352 -6.67 -15.30 0.69
C GLU A 352 -7.07 -14.65 2.02
N HIS A 353 -6.58 -15.17 3.14
CA HIS A 353 -6.82 -14.64 4.48
C HIS A 353 -5.50 -14.23 5.18
N PRO A 354 -4.79 -13.20 4.66
CA PRO A 354 -3.43 -12.89 5.08
C PRO A 354 -3.35 -12.19 6.44
N GLY A 355 -4.48 -11.80 7.03
CA GLY A 355 -4.54 -11.05 8.29
C GLY A 355 -4.19 -9.57 8.15
N LEU A 356 -4.48 -8.81 9.20
CA LEU A 356 -4.30 -7.35 9.20
C LEU A 356 -2.82 -6.93 9.05
N LEU A 357 -1.89 -7.67 9.65
CA LEU A 357 -0.45 -7.38 9.56
C LEU A 357 0.05 -7.41 8.12
N LYS A 358 -0.31 -8.43 7.35
CA LYS A 358 0.07 -8.54 5.94
C LYS A 358 -0.74 -7.60 5.04
N ALA A 359 -2.02 -7.39 5.35
CA ALA A 359 -2.87 -6.47 4.59
C ALA A 359 -2.33 -5.03 4.64
N THR A 360 -1.92 -4.57 5.82
CA THR A 360 -1.30 -3.24 5.97
C THR A 360 0.06 -3.14 5.28
N ALA A 361 0.87 -4.20 5.29
CA ALA A 361 2.12 -4.25 4.53
C ALA A 361 1.88 -4.15 3.01
N LYS A 362 0.90 -4.89 2.47
CA LYS A 362 0.52 -4.81 1.05
C LYS A 362 -0.03 -3.43 0.67
N MET A 363 -0.78 -2.79 1.57
CA MET A 363 -1.25 -1.42 1.37
C MET A 363 -0.08 -0.43 1.28
N THR A 364 0.92 -0.56 2.16
CA THR A 364 2.15 0.26 2.08
C THR A 364 2.88 0.05 0.76
N ASP A 365 3.11 -1.20 0.34
CA ASP A 365 3.73 -1.51 -0.96
C ASP A 365 2.95 -0.89 -2.14
N GLY A 366 1.64 -1.12 -2.19
CA GLY A 366 0.78 -0.58 -3.25
C GLY A 366 0.79 0.96 -3.30
N SER A 367 0.78 1.61 -2.13
CA SER A 367 0.83 3.07 -2.05
C SER A 367 2.19 3.65 -2.43
N SER A 368 3.29 2.95 -2.11
CA SER A 368 4.64 3.31 -2.55
C SER A 368 4.76 3.21 -4.07
N ARG A 369 4.30 2.10 -4.64
CA ARG A 369 4.30 1.91 -6.10
C ARG A 369 3.45 2.95 -6.83
N LEU A 370 2.34 3.38 -6.23
CA LEU A 370 1.55 4.48 -6.76
C LEU A 370 2.34 5.79 -6.73
N ALA A 371 3.01 6.11 -5.62
CA ALA A 371 3.86 7.30 -5.51
C ALA A 371 5.01 7.29 -6.54
N ASP A 372 5.71 6.17 -6.67
CA ASP A 372 6.77 6.00 -7.67
C ASP A 372 6.25 6.16 -9.09
N GLY A 373 5.07 5.58 -9.39
CA GLY A 373 4.41 5.74 -10.68
C GLY A 373 4.01 7.18 -10.98
N THR A 374 3.59 7.95 -9.98
CA THR A 374 3.28 9.37 -10.14
C THR A 374 4.52 10.22 -10.34
N LEU A 375 5.64 9.87 -9.70
CA LEU A 375 6.94 10.50 -9.96
C LEU A 375 7.37 10.26 -11.41
N ALA A 376 7.26 9.02 -11.88
CA ALA A 376 7.60 8.65 -13.26
C ALA A 376 6.71 9.36 -14.28
N LEU A 377 5.41 9.51 -13.99
CA LEU A 377 4.49 10.30 -14.81
C LEU A 377 4.94 11.77 -14.89
N ASN A 378 5.28 12.37 -13.74
CA ASN A 378 5.70 13.77 -13.68
C ASN A 378 7.02 13.97 -14.46
N ALA A 379 7.97 13.05 -14.30
CA ALA A 379 9.21 13.03 -15.09
C ALA A 379 8.94 12.86 -16.60
N GLY A 380 7.96 12.04 -17.01
CA GLY A 380 7.55 11.93 -18.41
C GLY A 380 6.94 13.21 -18.99
N ILE A 381 6.28 14.02 -18.15
CA ILE A 381 5.66 15.29 -18.56
C ILE A 381 6.70 16.41 -18.64
N ALA A 382 7.44 16.64 -17.54
CA ALA A 382 8.39 17.74 -17.40
C ALA A 382 9.77 17.45 -18.00
N GLY A 383 10.09 16.18 -18.16
CA GLY A 383 11.42 15.68 -18.44
C GLY A 383 12.19 15.39 -17.16
N ASP A 384 13.15 14.48 -17.24
CA ASP A 384 14.04 14.18 -16.13
C ASP A 384 15.27 15.10 -16.19
N PRO A 385 15.52 15.95 -15.19
CA PRO A 385 16.73 16.77 -15.14
C PRO A 385 18.02 15.94 -15.11
N ALA A 386 17.96 14.71 -14.61
CA ALA A 386 19.10 13.80 -14.51
C ALA A 386 19.32 12.98 -15.79
N ASP A 387 18.32 12.85 -16.67
CA ASP A 387 18.44 12.19 -17.97
C ASP A 387 18.05 13.14 -19.12
N PRO A 388 19.04 13.80 -19.75
CA PRO A 388 18.82 14.66 -20.92
C PRO A 388 18.18 13.94 -22.11
N SER A 389 18.25 12.61 -22.16
CA SER A 389 17.62 11.78 -23.20
C SER A 389 16.10 11.70 -23.01
N ASN A 390 15.60 12.05 -21.83
CA ASN A 390 14.19 12.19 -21.51
C ASN A 390 13.81 13.68 -21.34
N PRO A 391 13.63 14.42 -22.45
CA PRO A 391 13.26 15.83 -22.39
C PRO A 391 11.81 16.05 -21.92
N GLY A 392 11.01 14.99 -21.83
CA GLY A 392 9.60 15.04 -21.48
C GLY A 392 8.71 15.65 -22.57
N LEU A 393 7.39 15.54 -22.36
CA LEU A 393 6.39 16.01 -23.32
C LEU A 393 6.41 17.54 -23.50
N LEU A 394 6.70 18.30 -22.45
CA LEU A 394 6.76 19.76 -22.52
C LEU A 394 7.86 20.24 -23.45
N LYS A 395 9.10 19.77 -23.28
CA LYS A 395 10.21 20.17 -24.15
C LYS A 395 10.05 19.58 -25.55
N GLY A 396 9.53 18.35 -25.67
CA GLY A 396 9.26 17.72 -26.97
C GLY A 396 8.24 18.50 -27.82
N SER A 397 7.12 18.91 -27.22
CA SER A 397 6.12 19.75 -27.93
C SER A 397 6.67 21.13 -28.28
N THR A 398 7.49 21.73 -27.41
CA THR A 398 8.19 23.00 -27.69
C THR A 398 9.17 22.87 -28.87
N ALA A 399 9.93 21.78 -28.93
CA ALA A 399 10.84 21.49 -30.05
C ALA A 399 10.09 21.29 -31.36
N LEU A 400 8.94 20.60 -31.33
CA LEU A 400 8.09 20.40 -32.51
C LEU A 400 7.53 21.74 -33.03
N ALA A 401 7.01 22.61 -32.16
CA ALA A 401 6.52 23.94 -32.54
C ALA A 401 7.64 24.81 -33.15
N SER A 402 8.84 24.76 -32.56
CA SER A 402 10.01 25.48 -33.06
C SER A 402 10.43 24.99 -34.44
N GLY A 403 10.50 23.67 -34.65
CA GLY A 403 10.85 23.08 -35.94
C GLY A 403 9.81 23.37 -37.02
N ALA A 404 8.52 23.32 -36.68
CA ALA A 404 7.44 23.71 -37.59
C ALA A 404 7.52 25.18 -37.99
N SER A 405 7.83 26.07 -37.04
CA SER A 405 8.02 27.50 -37.30
C SER A 405 9.24 27.75 -38.21
N GLN A 406 10.34 27.00 -38.02
CA GLN A 406 11.50 27.06 -38.90
C GLN A 406 11.18 26.57 -40.32
N LEU A 407 10.41 25.48 -40.46
CA LEU A 407 9.96 24.96 -41.75
C LEU A 407 9.06 25.95 -42.49
N SER A 408 8.14 26.61 -41.78
CA SER A 408 7.30 27.68 -42.32
C SER A 408 8.17 28.84 -42.84
N ALA A 409 9.08 29.36 -42.00
CA ALA A 409 9.99 30.44 -42.40
C ALA A 409 10.85 30.07 -43.62
N GLY A 410 11.35 28.83 -43.68
CA GLY A 410 12.09 28.31 -44.84
C GLY A 410 11.23 28.21 -46.10
N SER A 411 9.99 27.72 -45.97
CA SER A 411 9.04 27.57 -47.07
C SER A 411 8.60 28.92 -47.63
N THR A 412 8.38 29.91 -46.76
CA THR A 412 8.11 31.30 -47.14
C THR A 412 9.26 31.90 -47.96
N LYS A 413 10.51 31.67 -47.53
CA LYS A 413 11.71 32.10 -48.27
C LYS A 413 11.80 31.41 -49.64
N LEU A 414 11.56 30.09 -49.69
CA LEU A 414 11.58 29.32 -50.94
C LEU A 414 10.48 29.79 -51.91
N ALA A 415 9.27 30.05 -51.42
CA ALA A 415 8.17 30.58 -52.23
C ALA A 415 8.49 31.95 -52.81
N SER A 416 9.06 32.84 -51.98
CA SER A 416 9.47 34.19 -52.40
C SER A 416 10.57 34.13 -53.47
N GLY A 417 11.62 33.34 -53.24
CA GLY A 417 12.70 33.15 -54.21
C GLY A 417 12.23 32.51 -55.52
N SER A 418 11.32 31.53 -55.45
CA SER A 418 10.75 30.88 -56.64
C SER A 418 9.85 31.84 -57.42
N THR A 419 9.12 32.72 -56.74
CA THR A 419 8.33 33.80 -57.39
C THR A 419 9.24 34.80 -58.12
N GLN A 420 10.37 35.16 -57.50
CA GLN A 420 11.38 36.00 -58.13
C GLN A 420 12.00 35.33 -59.36
N LEU A 421 12.34 34.03 -59.26
CA LEU A 421 12.86 33.24 -60.39
C LEU A 421 11.84 33.15 -61.52
N SER A 422 10.57 32.88 -61.20
CA SER A 422 9.48 32.84 -62.18
C SER A 422 9.32 34.19 -62.90
N THR A 423 9.34 35.30 -62.15
CA THR A 423 9.29 36.66 -62.71
C THR A 423 10.49 36.94 -63.63
N GLY A 424 11.70 36.57 -63.19
CA GLY A 424 12.93 36.75 -63.97
C GLY A 424 12.93 35.91 -65.26
N ALA A 425 12.51 34.65 -65.17
CA ALA A 425 12.37 33.75 -66.31
C ALA A 425 11.31 34.26 -67.30
N GLY A 426 10.21 34.83 -66.81
CA GLY A 426 9.23 35.53 -67.65
C GLY A 426 9.83 36.70 -68.42
N LYS A 427 10.59 37.57 -67.75
CA LYS A 427 11.30 38.69 -68.41
C LYS A 427 12.30 38.20 -69.46
N LEU A 428 13.02 37.11 -69.18
CA LEU A 428 13.94 36.50 -70.14
C LEU A 428 13.19 35.96 -71.36
N ALA A 429 12.08 35.26 -71.14
CA ALA A 429 11.25 34.74 -72.22
C ALA A 429 10.72 35.88 -73.12
N ASP A 430 10.23 36.97 -72.52
CA ASP A 430 9.75 38.16 -73.23
C ASP A 430 10.87 38.84 -74.02
N GLY A 431 12.06 38.98 -73.42
CA GLY A 431 13.25 39.52 -74.09
C GLY A 431 13.67 38.70 -75.30
N ASN A 432 13.70 37.37 -75.15
CA ASN A 432 14.02 36.44 -76.23
C ASN A 432 12.94 36.41 -77.31
N ALA A 433 11.66 36.53 -76.96
CA ALA A 433 10.58 36.67 -77.94
C ALA A 433 10.73 37.96 -78.76
N ARG A 434 11.12 39.07 -78.11
CA ARG A 434 11.43 40.33 -78.80
C ARG A 434 12.65 40.19 -79.72
N LEU A 435 13.69 39.47 -79.29
CA LEU A 435 14.87 39.18 -80.10
C LEU A 435 14.51 38.33 -81.33
N ALA A 436 13.71 37.29 -81.14
CA ALA A 436 13.16 36.47 -82.22
C ALA A 436 12.36 37.34 -83.21
N ALA A 437 11.41 38.14 -82.73
CA ALA A 437 10.64 39.05 -83.60
C ALA A 437 11.51 40.03 -84.39
N GLY A 438 12.52 40.65 -83.75
CA GLY A 438 13.45 41.56 -84.41
C GLY A 438 14.32 40.86 -85.46
N THR A 439 14.82 39.65 -85.16
CA THR A 439 15.65 38.86 -86.08
C THR A 439 14.84 38.25 -87.22
N GLY A 440 13.58 37.88 -86.98
CA GLY A 440 12.62 37.52 -88.03
C GLY A 440 12.29 38.69 -88.97
N THR A 441 12.24 39.92 -88.42
CA THR A 441 12.11 41.14 -89.24
C THR A 441 13.37 41.37 -90.08
N LEU A 442 14.57 41.21 -89.49
CA LEU A 442 15.85 41.31 -90.19
C LEU A 442 15.97 40.26 -91.30
N TYR A 443 15.62 39.01 -91.00
CA TYR A 443 15.55 37.91 -91.96
C TYR A 443 14.66 38.28 -93.16
N SER A 444 13.42 38.69 -92.88
CA SER A 444 12.44 39.01 -93.92
C SER A 444 12.90 40.20 -94.77
N SER A 445 13.51 41.19 -94.14
CA SER A 445 14.03 42.39 -94.83
C SER A 445 15.27 42.08 -95.67
N ALA A 446 16.20 41.26 -95.17
CA ALA A 446 17.39 40.80 -95.90
C ALA A 446 17.01 39.88 -97.08
N ALA A 447 16.01 39.03 -96.90
CA ALA A 447 15.44 38.19 -97.96
C ALA A 447 14.70 39.02 -99.02
N ALA A 448 14.02 40.10 -98.64
CA ALA A 448 13.32 40.99 -99.57
C ALA A 448 14.27 41.77 -100.49
N VAL A 449 15.46 42.15 -100.00
CA VAL A 449 16.49 42.83 -100.80
C VAL A 449 17.47 41.86 -101.48
N SER A 450 17.26 40.55 -101.36
CA SER A 450 18.12 39.57 -102.02
C SER A 450 17.92 39.60 -103.55
N PRO A 451 19.00 39.45 -104.36
CA PRO A 451 18.91 39.57 -105.83
C PRO A 451 17.88 38.66 -106.49
N SER A 452 17.66 37.45 -105.95
CA SER A 452 16.64 36.50 -106.43
C SER A 452 15.20 37.03 -106.33
N ASN A 453 14.89 37.88 -105.35
CA ASN A 453 13.59 38.52 -105.18
C ASN A 453 13.52 39.89 -105.87
N MET A 454 14.64 40.62 -105.93
CA MET A 454 14.72 41.88 -106.69
C MET A 454 14.55 41.68 -108.21
N ILE A 455 14.94 40.53 -108.76
CA ILE A 455 14.72 40.20 -110.19
C ILE A 455 13.24 39.96 -110.51
N LYS A 456 12.40 39.66 -109.50
CA LYS A 456 10.94 39.53 -109.66
C LYS A 456 10.17 40.84 -109.47
N ALA A 457 10.81 41.87 -108.91
CA ALA A 457 10.21 43.20 -108.78
C ALA A 457 10.49 44.00 -110.06
N ASP A 458 9.50 44.78 -110.51
CA ASP A 458 9.62 45.65 -111.70
C ASP A 458 10.91 46.47 -111.67
N VAL A 459 11.63 46.51 -112.80
CA VAL A 459 12.92 47.22 -112.97
C VAL A 459 12.83 48.70 -112.55
N ALA A 460 11.63 49.29 -112.59
CA ALA A 460 11.34 50.65 -112.12
C ALA A 460 11.50 50.83 -110.59
N VAL A 461 11.21 49.79 -109.80
CA VAL A 461 11.30 49.83 -108.33
C VAL A 461 12.75 49.66 -107.86
N ALA A 462 13.54 48.85 -108.57
CA ALA A 462 14.96 48.62 -108.25
C ALA A 462 15.82 49.89 -108.39
N LEU A 463 15.53 50.75 -109.37
CA LEU A 463 16.22 52.03 -109.55
C LEU A 463 15.75 53.11 -108.56
N GLY A 464 14.48 53.10 -108.16
CA GLY A 464 13.94 54.02 -107.14
C GLY A 464 14.54 53.80 -105.74
N LEU A 465 14.86 52.55 -105.40
CA LEU A 465 15.46 52.18 -104.11
C LEU A 465 16.93 52.60 -103.99
N VAL A 466 17.71 52.60 -105.07
CA VAL A 466 19.10 53.10 -105.05
C VAL A 466 19.13 54.62 -104.81
N ALA A 467 18.16 55.36 -105.36
CA ALA A 467 18.01 56.81 -105.11
C ALA A 467 17.58 57.12 -103.67
N LEU A 468 16.69 56.29 -103.09
CA LEU A 468 16.24 56.45 -101.69
C LEU A 468 17.31 56.07 -100.66
N LEU A 469 18.15 55.06 -100.95
CA LEU A 469 19.28 54.68 -100.08
C LEU A 469 20.38 55.76 -100.06
N GLY A 470 20.57 56.50 -101.15
CA GLY A 470 21.46 57.67 -101.19
C GLY A 470 20.99 58.84 -100.31
N LEU A 471 19.67 59.13 -100.30
CA LEU A 471 19.10 60.22 -99.51
C LEU A 471 18.96 59.89 -98.02
N GLY A 472 18.65 58.63 -97.67
CA GLY A 472 18.55 58.17 -96.28
C GLY A 472 19.89 58.21 -95.52
N ALA A 473 21.00 57.89 -96.20
CA ALA A 473 22.34 57.97 -95.61
C ALA A 473 22.76 59.40 -95.26
N VAL A 474 22.38 60.39 -96.09
CA VAL A 474 22.63 61.82 -95.85
C VAL A 474 21.74 62.36 -94.72
N GLY A 475 20.48 61.93 -94.64
CA GLY A 475 19.55 62.31 -93.56
C GLY A 475 19.98 61.76 -92.19
N ALA A 476 20.41 60.49 -92.13
CA ALA A 476 20.93 59.88 -90.91
C ALA A 476 22.25 60.53 -90.44
N TYR A 477 23.13 60.90 -91.38
CA TYR A 477 24.37 61.63 -91.09
C TYR A 477 24.12 63.03 -90.52
N LEU A 478 23.16 63.78 -91.09
CA LEU A 478 22.78 65.11 -90.58
C LEU A 478 22.09 65.05 -89.22
N ALA A 479 21.25 64.04 -88.96
CA ALA A 479 20.59 63.84 -87.67
C ALA A 479 21.58 63.44 -86.56
N LEU A 480 22.57 62.60 -86.88
CA LEU A 480 23.67 62.24 -85.96
C LEU A 480 24.60 63.43 -85.69
N ARG A 481 24.88 64.27 -86.69
CA ARG A 481 25.67 65.51 -86.53
C ARG A 481 24.95 66.53 -85.66
N HIS A 482 23.64 66.72 -85.83
CA HIS A 482 22.85 67.61 -84.97
C HIS A 482 22.78 67.14 -83.52
N ARG A 483 22.68 65.82 -83.28
CA ARG A 483 22.69 65.27 -81.91
C ARG A 483 24.05 65.42 -81.23
N ARG A 484 25.17 65.26 -81.95
CA ARG A 484 26.51 65.56 -81.40
C ARG A 484 26.67 67.02 -81.01
N LEU A 485 26.25 67.96 -81.87
CA LEU A 485 26.31 69.39 -81.58
C LEU A 485 25.40 69.81 -80.41
N ALA A 486 24.28 69.10 -80.19
CA ALA A 486 23.39 69.33 -79.05
C ALA A 486 23.95 68.76 -77.72
N GLN A 487 24.72 67.66 -77.76
CA GLN A 487 25.43 67.15 -76.58
C GLN A 487 26.65 67.99 -76.24
N GLU A 488 27.38 68.51 -77.23
CA GLU A 488 28.53 69.40 -77.01
C GLU A 488 28.13 70.77 -76.42
N ARG A 489 26.95 71.32 -76.77
CA ARG A 489 26.41 72.54 -76.13
C ARG A 489 25.92 72.32 -74.70
N ARG A 490 25.48 71.11 -74.34
CA ARG A 490 25.10 70.79 -72.95
C ARG A 490 26.32 70.58 -72.06
N LEU A 491 27.39 69.99 -72.58
CA LEU A 491 28.65 69.81 -71.84
C LEU A 491 29.45 71.11 -71.67
N GLY A 492 29.25 72.12 -72.54
CA GLY A 492 29.88 73.44 -72.41
C GLY A 492 29.19 74.41 -71.44
N GLN A 493 28.02 74.09 -70.88
CA GLN A 493 27.32 74.90 -69.88
C GLN A 493 27.47 74.36 -68.43
N GLU A 494 28.17 73.23 -68.23
CA GLU A 494 28.48 72.68 -66.90
C GLU A 494 29.94 72.91 -66.47
N THR A 495 30.75 73.66 -67.24
CA THR A 495 32.13 74.02 -66.90
C THR A 495 32.46 75.50 -67.12
N ALA A 496 31.59 76.39 -66.65
CA ALA A 496 31.89 77.81 -66.43
C ALA A 496 31.22 78.31 -65.15
#